data_AF-A0A7T5RBF5-F1
#
_entry.id   AF-A0A7T5RBF5-F1
#
_cell.length_a   1.000
_cell.length_b   1.000
_cell.length_c   1.000
_cell.angle_alpha   90.00
_cell.angle_beta   90.00
_cell.angle_gamma   90.00
#
_symmetry.space_group_name_H-M   'P 1'
#
loop_
_entity.id
_entity.type
_entity.pdbx_description
1 polymer ?
#
loop_
_entity_poly.entity_id
_entity_poly.type
_entity_poly.pdbx_seq_one_letter_code
_entity_poly.pdbx_strand_id
1 'polypeptide(L)' 'MKALHIVAFTLVVVGALNWGLWGLLDFNLVTAIFGTIPGVEKLVYILVGASGVVLLATHMQDCKACASKK' A
#
# COMPACT_ATOMS: atom_id res chain seq x y z
N MET A 1 14.09 6.15 -8.77
CA MET A 1 13.28 6.52 -7.58
C MET A 1 11.81 6.82 -7.92
N LYS A 2 11.47 7.62 -8.96
CA LYS A 2 10.07 7.97 -9.28
C LYS A 2 9.13 6.77 -9.52
N ALA A 3 9.52 5.81 -10.35
CA ALA A 3 8.68 4.65 -10.66
C ALA A 3 8.40 3.77 -9.42
N LEU A 4 9.43 3.54 -8.60
CA LEU A 4 9.30 2.79 -7.35
C LEU A 4 8.36 3.49 -6.36
N HIS A 5 8.48 4.81 -6.23
CA HIS A 5 7.60 5.61 -5.38
C HIS A 5 6.13 5.53 -5.86
N ILE A 6 5.88 5.64 -7.16
CA ILE A 6 4.52 5.54 -7.73
C ILE A 6 3.90 4.16 -7.45
N VAL A 7 4.66 3.10 -7.70
CA VAL A 7 4.19 1.71 -7.48
C VAL A 7 3.92 1.47 -5.99
N ALA A 8 4.86 1.85 -5.11
CA ALA A 8 4.71 1.68 -3.67
C ALA A 8 3.53 2.52 -3.13
N PHE A 9 3.37 3.77 -3.57
CA PHE A 9 2.26 4.63 -3.15
C PHE A 9 0.92 4.05 -3.59
N THR A 10 0.83 3.56 -4.83
CA THR A 10 -0.40 2.94 -5.35
C THR A 10 -0.77 1.70 -4.54
N LEU A 11 0.19 0.82 -4.26
CA LEU A 11 -0.01 -0.37 -3.42
C LEU A 11 -0.49 0.00 -2.00
N VAL A 12 0.12 1.01 -1.38
CA VAL A 12 -0.29 1.49 -0.05
C VAL A 12 -1.72 2.05 -0.07
N VAL A 13 -2.09 2.84 -1.09
CA VAL A 13 -3.45 3.38 -1.22
C VAL A 13 -4.48 2.27 -1.40
N VAL A 14 -4.20 1.29 -2.26
CA VAL A 14 -5.09 0.13 -2.45
C VAL A 14 -5.24 -0.66 -1.15
N GLY A 15 -4.14 -0.86 -0.42
CA GLY A 15 -4.15 -1.49 0.90
C GLY A 15 -4.99 -0.74 1.93
N ALA A 16 -4.86 0.59 1.99
CA ALA A 16 -5.62 1.44 2.90
C ALA A 16 -7.12 1.42 2.57
N LEU A 17 -7.48 1.46 1.27
CA LEU A 17 -8.87 1.33 0.83
C LEU A 17 -9.45 -0.03 1.21
N ASN A 18 -8.72 -1.13 0.98
CA ASN A 18 -9.16 -2.46 1.37
C ASN A 18 -9.39 -2.58 2.88
N TRP A 19 -8.48 -2.06 3.70
CA TRP A 19 -8.65 -2.02 5.16
C TRP A 19 -9.84 -1.17 5.60
N GLY A 20 -10.07 -0.02 4.97
CA GLY A 20 -11.22 0.84 5.24
C GLY A 20 -12.55 0.17 4.87
N LEU A 21 -12.61 -0.48 3.71
CA LEU A 21 -13.77 -1.24 3.25
C LEU A 21 -14.07 -2.44 4.17
N TRP A 22 -13.03 -3.16 4.58
CA TRP A 22 -13.17 -4.29 5.48
C TRP A 22 -13.62 -3.84 6.88
N GLY A 23 -13.06 -2.76 7.40
CA GLY A 23 -13.42 -2.24 8.72
C GLY A 23 -14.80 -1.58 8.81
N LEU A 24 -15.31 -1.03 7.70
CA LEU A 24 -16.61 -0.32 7.68
C LEU A 24 -17.77 -1.19 7.19
N LEU A 25 -17.52 -2.09 6.24
CA LEU A 25 -18.55 -2.81 5.49
C LEU A 25 -18.30 -4.33 5.47
N ASP A 26 -17.29 -4.83 6.18
CA ASP A 26 -16.79 -6.22 6.09
C ASP A 26 -16.47 -6.65 4.64
N PHE A 27 -16.20 -5.68 3.76
CA PHE A 27 -15.98 -5.90 2.34
C PHE A 27 -14.49 -6.00 2.04
N ASN A 28 -14.07 -7.16 1.51
CA ASN A 28 -12.70 -7.40 1.10
C ASN A 28 -12.57 -7.15 -0.42
N LEU A 29 -11.87 -6.07 -0.78
CA LEU A 29 -11.65 -5.66 -2.15
C LEU A 29 -10.77 -6.67 -2.91
N VAL A 30 -9.81 -7.29 -2.22
CA VAL A 30 -8.90 -8.28 -2.83
C VAL A 30 -9.68 -9.49 -3.30
N THR A 31 -10.58 -10.03 -2.47
CA THR A 31 -11.44 -11.15 -2.85
C THR A 31 -12.49 -10.76 -3.88
N ALA A 32 -12.98 -9.52 -3.87
CA ALA A 32 -13.92 -9.04 -4.87
C ALA A 32 -13.31 -8.99 -6.28
N ILE A 33 -12.03 -8.63 -6.41
CA ILE A 33 -11.34 -8.51 -7.70
C ILE A 33 -10.74 -9.85 -8.15
N PHE A 34 -10.04 -10.55 -7.25
CA PHE A 34 -9.29 -11.78 -7.59
C PHE A 34 -10.08 -13.06 -7.30
N GLY A 35 -11.25 -12.97 -6.66
CA GLY A 35 -11.99 -14.12 -6.16
C GLY A 35 -11.34 -14.71 -4.90
N THR A 36 -11.89 -15.84 -4.45
CA THR A 36 -11.43 -16.57 -3.26
C THR A 36 -10.26 -17.49 -3.64
N ILE A 37 -9.13 -16.91 -4.07
CA ILE A 37 -7.92 -17.68 -4.35
C ILE A 37 -7.10 -17.83 -3.06
N PRO A 38 -6.84 -19.07 -2.59
CA PRO A 38 -6.10 -19.29 -1.36
C PRO A 38 -4.68 -18.69 -1.47
N GLY A 39 -4.33 -17.83 -0.52
CA GLY A 39 -3.01 -17.23 -0.39
C GLY A 39 -2.79 -15.92 -1.16
N VAL A 40 -3.68 -15.53 -2.08
CA VAL A 40 -3.55 -14.26 -2.83
C VAL A 40 -3.71 -13.05 -1.91
N GLU A 41 -4.69 -13.08 -1.01
CA GLU A 41 -4.90 -12.01 -0.02
C GLU A 41 -3.65 -11.78 0.83
N LYS A 42 -3.04 -12.88 1.30
CA LYS A 42 -1.83 -12.82 2.11
C LYS A 42 -0.65 -12.25 1.32
N LEU A 43 -0.52 -12.61 0.03
CA LEU A 43 0.50 -12.05 -0.85
C LEU A 43 0.31 -10.54 -1.05
N VAL A 44 -0.93 -10.11 -1.33
CA VAL A 44 -1.26 -8.68 -1.48
C VAL A 44 -0.93 -7.93 -0.19
N TYR A 45 -1.29 -8.45 0.98
CA TYR A 45 -1.00 -7.80 2.25
C TYR A 45 0.51 -7.70 2.55
N ILE A 46 1.30 -8.71 2.19
CA ILE A 46 2.76 -8.65 2.28
C ILE A 46 3.32 -7.54 1.37
N LEU A 47 2.84 -7.45 0.12
CA LEU A 47 3.28 -6.43 -0.84
C LEU A 47 2.89 -5.01 -0.41
N VAL A 48 1.67 -4.84 0.11
CA VAL A 48 1.19 -3.58 0.70
C VAL A 48 2.08 -3.18 1.88
N GLY A 49 2.37 -4.11 2.81
CA GLY A 49 3.23 -3.86 3.96
C GLY A 49 4.66 -3.47 3.56
N ALA A 50 5.26 -4.22 2.63
CA ALA A 50 6.59 -3.92 2.10
C ALA A 50 6.62 -2.55 1.42
N SER A 51 5.57 -2.20 0.67
CA SER A 51 5.44 -0.87 0.03
C SER A 51 5.35 0.25 1.05
N GLY A 52 4.62 0.04 2.16
CA GLY A 52 4.56 1.00 3.27
C GLY A 52 5.93 1.22 3.92
N VAL A 53 6.71 0.16 4.14
CA VAL A 53 8.07 0.26 4.68
C VAL A 53 8.99 1.03 3.73
N VAL A 54 8.94 0.74 2.42
CA VAL A 54 9.72 1.47 1.42
C VAL A 54 9.33 2.95 1.42
N LEU A 55 8.04 3.26 1.44
CA LEU A 55 7.56 4.64 1.48
C LEU A 55 8.03 5.36 2.74
N LEU A 56 7.96 4.72 3.91
CA LEU A 56 8.45 5.28 5.17
C LEU A 56 9.96 5.53 5.14
N ALA A 57 10.73 4.59 4.61
CA ALA A 57 12.18 4.69 4.51
C ALA A 57 12.61 5.81 3.54
N THR A 58 11.90 6.00 2.41
CA THR A 58 12.23 7.04 1.43
C THR A 58 11.49 8.36 1.65
N HIS A 59 10.54 8.42 2.59
CA HIS A 59 9.67 9.58 2.83
C HIS A 59 10.45 10.89 2.99
N MET A 60 11.53 10.89 3.79
CA MET A 60 12.32 12.10 4.03
C MET A 60 13.08 12.58 2.79
N GLN A 61 13.38 11.69 1.84
CA GLN A 61 14.07 12.03 0.59
C GLN A 61 13.11 12.50 -0.50
N ASP A 62 11.88 11.96 -0.51
CA ASP A 62 10.87 12.25 -1.54
C ASP A 62 9.93 13.41 -1.16
N CYS A 63 9.71 13.66 0.13
CA CYS A 63 8.79 14.70 0.60
C CYS A 63 9.44 16.09 0.56
N LYS A 64 8.98 16.97 -0.34
CA LYS A 64 9.47 18.36 -0.48
C LYS A 64 9.36 19.19 0.80
N ALA A 65 8.34 18.93 1.64
CA ALA A 65 8.16 19.63 2.91
C ALA A 65 9.13 19.14 4.00
N CYS A 66 9.50 17.86 3.98
CA CYS A 66 10.44 17.27 4.93
C CYS A 66 11.91 17.38 4.49
N ALA A 67 12.16 17.50 3.17
CA ALA A 67 13.49 17.58 2.57
C ALA A 67 14.24 18.88 2.92
N SER A 68 13.55 19.90 3.46
CA SER A 68 14.13 21.22 3.76
C SER A 68 14.98 21.28 5.04
N LYS A 69 15.24 20.15 5.71
CA LYS A 69 16.15 20.07 6.88
C LYS A 69 17.43 19.29 6.56
N LYS A 70 18.14 19.67 5.50
CA LYS A 70 19.51 19.19 5.28
C LYS A 70 20.47 20.35 5.24
#